data_AF-A0A7C6MWX2-F1
#
_entry.id   AF-A0A7C6MWX2-F1
#
_cell.length_a   1.000
_cell.length_b   1.000
_cell.length_c   1.000
_cell.angle_alpha   90.00
_cell.angle_beta   90.00
_cell.angle_gamma   90.00
#
_symmetry.space_group_name_H-M   'P 1'
#
loop_
_entity.id
_entity.type
_entity.pdbx_description
1 polymer ?
#
loop_
_entity_poly.entity_id
_entity_poly.type
_entity_poly.pdbx_seq_one_letter_code
_entity_poly.pdbx_strand_id
1 'polypeptide(L)'
;MTVQLSQKERMLLQDQIKHEEVCIQKYNNYSNQAQDPQLKQLFKSYADQEQNHYNTLNQILNGQVPNMGKQQSQQSQAQGGAQNQAQSEMISQTQGGMQNQKDATLCADMLMTEKYVSNAYDTAIFEFKNSNIRQALNHIQKVEQQHGQGIFNYMNSKGLYNTQ
;
A
#
# COMPACT_ATOMS: atom_id res chain seq x y z
N MET A 1 20.53 6.13 19.06
CA MET A 1 21.40 7.10 18.35
C MET A 1 20.49 8.01 17.54
N THR A 2 20.65 9.33 17.68
CA THR A 2 19.88 10.31 16.91
C THR A 2 20.67 10.70 15.66
N VAL A 3 20.07 10.59 14.48
CA VAL A 3 20.70 10.98 13.21
C VAL A 3 20.35 12.43 12.89
N GLN A 4 21.35 13.21 12.48
CA GLN A 4 21.13 14.55 11.96
C GLN A 4 20.81 14.48 10.46
N LEU A 5 19.55 14.77 10.12
CA LEU A 5 19.07 14.82 8.74
C LEU A 5 19.50 16.13 8.06
N SER A 6 19.89 16.05 6.79
CA SER A 6 20.05 17.22 5.94
C SER A 6 18.70 17.90 5.65
N GLN A 7 18.72 19.15 5.20
CA GLN A 7 17.50 19.87 4.82
C GLN A 7 16.72 19.13 3.72
N LYS A 8 17.43 18.59 2.72
CA LYS A 8 16.81 17.82 1.62
C LYS A 8 16.12 16.55 2.12
N GLU A 9 16.78 15.78 2.99
CA GLU A 9 16.19 14.58 3.62
C GLU A 9 14.94 14.92 4.44
N ARG A 10 14.96 16.04 5.19
CA ARG A 10 13.77 16.49 5.94
C ARG A 10 12.61 16.84 5.01
N MET A 11 12.86 17.56 3.91
CA MET A 11 11.82 17.90 2.93
C MET A 11 11.22 16.64 2.30
N LEU A 12 12.06 15.70 1.88
CA LEU A 12 11.60 14.43 1.32
C LEU A 12 10.76 13.62 2.32
N LEU A 13 11.14 13.58 3.60
CA LEU A 13 10.31 12.94 4.63
C LEU A 13 8.98 13.65 4.84
N GLN A 14 8.96 14.98 4.83
CA GLN A 14 7.72 15.74 4.95
C GLN A 14 6.76 15.49 3.79
N ASP A 15 7.30 15.32 2.58
CA ASP A 15 6.50 14.94 1.42
C ASP A 15 5.95 13.52 1.57
N GLN A 16 6.79 12.53 1.95
CA GLN A 16 6.28 11.18 2.20
C GLN A 16 5.26 11.13 3.33
N ILE A 17 5.46 11.86 4.43
CA ILE A 17 4.50 11.92 5.53
C ILE A 17 3.12 12.43 5.05
N LYS A 18 3.10 13.41 4.15
CA LYS A 18 1.85 13.90 3.55
C LYS A 18 1.23 12.87 2.61
N HIS A 19 2.04 12.13 1.85
CA HIS A 19 1.55 11.04 1.02
C HIS A 19 0.88 9.95 1.87
N GLU A 20 1.53 9.50 2.94
CA GLU A 20 0.95 8.54 3.89
C GLU A 20 -0.35 9.07 4.52
N GLU A 21 -0.39 10.34 4.90
CA GLU A 21 -1.60 10.97 5.42
C GLU A 21 -2.75 10.92 4.40
N VAL A 22 -2.46 11.18 3.13
CA VAL A 22 -3.44 11.07 2.04
C VAL A 22 -3.89 9.61 1.86
N CYS A 23 -2.98 8.64 1.87
CA CYS A 23 -3.33 7.22 1.80
C CYS A 23 -4.25 6.80 2.95
N ILE A 24 -3.91 7.15 4.20
CA ILE A 24 -4.73 6.90 5.40
C ILE A 24 -6.14 7.49 5.23
N GLN A 25 -6.22 8.76 4.83
CA GLN A 25 -7.51 9.44 4.66
C GLN A 25 -8.36 8.77 3.58
N LYS A 26 -7.77 8.45 2.42
CA LYS A 26 -8.47 7.83 1.30
C LYS A 26 -8.91 6.41 1.64
N TYR A 27 -8.06 5.57 2.22
CA TYR A 27 -8.43 4.22 2.65
C TYR A 27 -9.55 4.22 3.69
N ASN A 28 -9.45 5.05 4.72
CA ASN A 28 -10.51 5.16 5.72
C ASN A 28 -11.83 5.61 5.09
N ASN A 29 -11.79 6.65 4.26
CA ASN A 29 -12.97 7.16 3.58
C ASN A 29 -13.58 6.10 2.65
N TYR A 30 -12.78 5.46 1.81
CA TYR A 30 -13.25 4.50 0.82
C TYR A 30 -13.71 3.20 1.44
N SER A 31 -13.15 2.79 2.58
CA SER A 31 -13.67 1.64 3.33
C SER A 31 -15.11 1.84 3.80
N ASN A 32 -15.54 3.09 4.02
CA ASN A 32 -16.92 3.43 4.38
C ASN A 32 -17.84 3.51 3.15
N GLN A 33 -17.27 3.82 1.97
CA GLN A 33 -18.02 3.93 0.72
C GLN A 33 -18.14 2.62 -0.07
N ALA A 34 -17.17 1.73 0.05
CA ALA A 34 -17.13 0.46 -0.67
C ALA A 34 -18.40 -0.36 -0.40
N GLN A 35 -18.83 -1.17 -1.36
CA GLN A 35 -20.02 -1.99 -1.24
C GLN A 35 -19.66 -3.43 -0.87
N ASP A 36 -18.64 -3.98 -1.52
CA ASP A 36 -18.16 -5.33 -1.26
C ASP A 36 -17.49 -5.43 0.14
N PRO A 37 -17.96 -6.32 1.04
CA PRO A 37 -17.36 -6.50 2.36
C PRO A 37 -15.87 -6.87 2.32
N GLN A 38 -15.43 -7.62 1.30
CA GLN A 38 -14.02 -7.97 1.12
C GLN A 38 -13.20 -6.72 0.82
N LEU A 39 -13.71 -5.82 -0.04
CA LEU A 39 -13.02 -4.57 -0.35
C LEU A 39 -12.97 -3.64 0.86
N LYS A 40 -14.06 -3.56 1.64
CA LYS A 40 -14.07 -2.80 2.90
C LYS A 40 -12.97 -3.27 3.84
N GLN A 41 -12.85 -4.59 4.02
CA GLN A 41 -11.83 -5.16 4.91
C GLN A 41 -10.42 -4.92 4.37
N LEU A 42 -10.23 -5.02 3.05
CA LEU A 42 -8.96 -4.73 2.39
C LEU A 42 -8.52 -3.29 2.66
N PHE A 43 -9.39 -2.31 2.40
CA PHE A 43 -9.10 -0.89 2.63
C PHE A 43 -8.85 -0.56 4.10
N LYS A 44 -9.60 -1.15 5.04
CA LYS A 44 -9.31 -0.99 6.49
C LYS A 44 -7.93 -1.52 6.85
N SER A 45 -7.60 -2.72 6.37
CA SER A 45 -6.30 -3.33 6.64
C SER A 45 -5.14 -2.50 6.08
N TYR A 46 -5.33 -1.81 4.95
CA TYR A 46 -4.30 -0.95 4.40
C TYR A 46 -4.21 0.37 5.15
N ALA A 47 -5.32 0.98 5.55
CA ALA A 47 -5.31 2.18 6.40
C ALA A 47 -4.49 1.97 7.70
N ASP A 48 -4.60 0.79 8.33
CA ASP A 48 -3.81 0.43 9.51
C ASP A 48 -2.30 0.31 9.20
N GLN A 49 -1.94 -0.16 8.01
CA GLN A 49 -0.54 -0.26 7.57
C GLN A 49 0.04 1.11 7.23
N GLU A 50 -0.70 1.97 6.54
CA GLU A 50 -0.27 3.35 6.26
C GLU A 50 -0.08 4.16 7.54
N GLN A 51 -0.90 3.90 8.57
CA GLN A 51 -0.68 4.51 9.87
C GLN A 51 0.68 4.11 10.47
N ASN A 52 1.14 2.86 10.25
CA ASN A 52 2.47 2.43 10.67
C ASN A 52 3.58 3.06 9.82
N HIS A 53 3.38 3.26 8.52
CA HIS A 53 4.30 4.00 7.65
C HIS A 53 4.45 5.45 8.12
N TYR A 54 3.33 6.16 8.29
CA TYR A 54 3.28 7.52 8.82
C TYR A 54 4.03 7.65 10.15
N ASN A 55 3.80 6.73 11.08
CA ASN A 55 4.48 6.72 12.37
C ASN A 55 5.99 6.50 12.22
N THR A 56 6.40 5.56 11.38
CA THR A 56 7.82 5.28 11.10
C THR A 56 8.52 6.50 10.51
N LEU A 57 7.90 7.18 9.54
CA LEU A 57 8.46 8.39 8.94
C LEU A 57 8.59 9.53 9.96
N ASN A 58 7.61 9.71 10.84
CA ASN A 58 7.68 10.71 11.91
C ASN A 58 8.79 10.39 12.93
N GLN A 59 9.01 9.13 13.26
CA GLN A 59 10.16 8.72 14.08
C GLN A 59 11.48 9.10 13.41
N ILE A 60 11.61 8.81 12.10
CA ILE A 60 12.79 9.18 11.31
C ILE A 60 12.98 10.69 11.26
N LEU A 61 11.91 11.47 11.04
CA LEU A 61 11.96 12.93 11.00
C LEU A 61 12.45 13.53 12.34
N ASN A 62 12.14 12.88 13.46
CA ASN A 62 12.63 13.21 14.80
C ASN A 62 14.05 12.66 15.08
N GLY A 63 14.73 12.13 14.07
CA GLY A 63 16.10 11.64 14.13
C GLY A 63 16.25 10.22 14.66
N GLN A 64 15.14 9.49 14.90
CA GLN A 64 15.21 8.09 15.33
C GLN A 64 15.46 7.19 14.12
N VAL A 65 16.35 6.22 14.26
CA VAL A 65 16.61 5.23 13.21
C VAL A 65 15.89 3.94 13.59
N PRO A 66 14.90 3.48 12.78
CA PRO A 66 14.24 2.21 13.01
C PRO A 66 15.26 1.08 13.02
N ASN A 67 15.23 0.25 14.05
CA ASN A 67 16.08 -0.94 14.10
C ASN A 67 15.35 -2.09 13.39
N MET A 68 15.61 -2.25 12.09
CA MET A 68 15.02 -3.32 11.27
C MET A 68 15.57 -4.71 11.62
N GLY A 69 16.56 -4.81 12.51
CA GLY A 69 17.37 -6.00 12.75
C GLY A 69 16.67 -7.25 13.29
N LYS A 70 15.34 -7.29 13.49
CA LYS A 70 14.63 -8.47 14.02
C LYS A 70 13.20 -8.72 13.51
N GLN A 71 12.66 -7.93 12.59
CA GLN A 71 11.23 -8.01 12.24
C GLN A 71 10.94 -8.45 10.80
N GLN A 72 11.89 -9.15 10.16
CA GLN A 72 11.64 -9.77 8.85
C GLN A 72 10.90 -11.13 8.96
N SER A 73 10.47 -11.54 10.16
CA SER A 73 9.95 -12.89 10.40
C SER A 73 8.44 -12.97 10.66
N GLN A 74 7.68 -11.88 10.68
CA GLN A 74 6.32 -11.94 11.25
C GLN A 74 5.21 -11.17 10.53
N GLN A 75 5.37 -10.91 9.22
CA GLN A 75 4.26 -10.36 8.42
C GLN A 75 4.06 -11.09 7.08
N SER A 76 4.41 -12.38 7.01
CA SER A 76 4.17 -13.23 5.83
C SER A 76 3.46 -14.53 6.16
N GLN A 77 2.60 -14.54 7.17
CA GLN A 77 1.87 -15.74 7.56
C GLN A 77 0.38 -15.47 7.74
N ALA A 78 -0.28 -15.03 6.66
CA ALA A 78 -1.74 -15.07 6.54
C ALA A 78 -2.20 -15.14 5.07
N GLN A 79 -1.60 -16.01 4.24
CA GLN A 79 -2.31 -16.62 3.10
C GLN A 79 -1.43 -17.70 2.45
N GLY A 80 -1.51 -18.91 3.00
CA GLY A 80 -0.97 -20.11 2.38
C GLY A 80 -1.88 -21.27 2.76
N GLY A 81 -2.82 -21.60 1.87
CA GLY A 81 -3.75 -22.70 2.10
C GLY A 81 -4.91 -22.76 1.10
N ALA A 82 -4.62 -23.03 -0.17
CA ALA A 82 -5.48 -23.83 -1.05
C ALA A 82 -4.74 -24.15 -2.35
N GLN A 83 -4.30 -25.40 -2.47
CA GLN A 83 -3.74 -26.00 -3.67
C GLN A 83 -4.87 -26.78 -4.38
N ASN A 84 -4.86 -26.73 -5.72
CA ASN A 84 -5.62 -27.53 -6.69
C ASN A 84 -7.14 -27.35 -6.75
N GLN A 85 -7.64 -26.83 -7.88
CA GLN A 85 -8.13 -27.70 -8.96
C GLN A 85 -8.29 -26.89 -10.26
N ALA A 86 -7.75 -27.44 -11.35
CA ALA A 86 -8.08 -26.98 -12.69
C ALA A 86 -9.56 -27.29 -12.96
N GLN A 87 -10.35 -26.28 -13.31
CA GLN A 87 -11.62 -26.47 -14.00
C GLN A 87 -11.87 -25.29 -14.93
N SER A 88 -11.76 -25.62 -16.22
CA SER A 88 -12.20 -24.82 -17.35
C SER A 88 -13.72 -24.70 -17.29
N GLU A 89 -14.27 -23.58 -16.84
CA GLU A 89 -15.70 -23.30 -16.97
C GLU A 89 -15.97 -21.88 -17.47
N MET A 90 -16.49 -21.86 -18.69
CA MET A 90 -17.57 -21.01 -19.20
C MET A 90 -17.60 -19.54 -18.75
N ILE A 91 -17.17 -18.69 -19.67
CA ILE A 91 -17.51 -17.27 -19.75
C ILE A 91 -19.04 -17.17 -19.87
N SER A 92 -19.72 -16.97 -18.75
CA SER A 92 -21.11 -16.52 -18.73
C SER A 92 -21.14 -15.01 -18.58
N GLN A 93 -21.74 -14.40 -19.59
CA GLN A 93 -21.98 -12.99 -19.80
C GLN A 93 -22.64 -12.28 -18.62
N THR A 94 -21.97 -11.23 -18.16
CA THR A 94 -22.53 -9.86 -18.02
C THR A 94 -23.97 -9.75 -17.54
N GLN A 95 -24.20 -9.89 -16.23
CA GLN A 95 -25.43 -9.38 -15.60
C GLN A 95 -25.22 -8.91 -14.14
N GLY A 96 -24.04 -8.34 -13.83
CA GLY A 96 -23.76 -7.69 -12.54
C GLY A 96 -23.10 -6.30 -12.64
N GLY A 97 -22.94 -5.76 -13.85
CA GLY A 97 -21.97 -4.69 -14.17
C GLY A 97 -22.22 -3.31 -13.55
N MET A 98 -23.41 -3.00 -13.03
CA MET A 98 -23.72 -1.67 -12.49
C MET A 98 -23.45 -1.51 -10.99
N GLN A 99 -23.55 -2.58 -10.20
CA GLN A 99 -23.35 -2.48 -8.74
C GLN A 99 -21.86 -2.42 -8.37
N ASN A 100 -21.01 -3.05 -9.18
CA ASN A 100 -19.56 -3.10 -8.94
C ASN A 100 -18.79 -1.89 -9.50
N GLN A 101 -19.48 -0.94 -10.16
CA GLN A 101 -18.83 0.19 -10.82
C GLN A 101 -18.29 1.22 -9.83
N LYS A 102 -18.96 1.44 -8.69
CA LYS A 102 -18.47 2.33 -7.63
C LYS A 102 -17.18 1.78 -7.02
N ASP A 103 -17.18 0.51 -6.63
CA ASP A 103 -16.00 -0.17 -6.08
C ASP A 103 -14.85 -0.18 -7.09
N ALA A 104 -15.14 -0.33 -8.40
CA ALA A 104 -14.15 -0.21 -9.46
C ALA A 104 -13.48 1.18 -9.49
N THR A 105 -14.26 2.26 -9.35
CA THR A 105 -13.71 3.63 -9.30
C THR A 105 -12.85 3.85 -8.06
N LEU A 106 -13.29 3.38 -6.89
CA LEU A 106 -12.50 3.47 -5.66
C LEU A 106 -11.18 2.71 -5.79
N CYS A 107 -11.21 1.50 -6.34
CA CYS A 107 -10.00 0.70 -6.58
C CYS A 107 -9.06 1.35 -7.60
N ALA A 108 -9.60 1.90 -8.69
CA ALA A 108 -8.78 2.56 -9.71
C ALA A 108 -8.05 3.78 -9.14
N ASP A 109 -8.73 4.59 -8.34
CA ASP A 109 -8.13 5.76 -7.69
C ASP A 109 -7.08 5.36 -6.64
N MET A 110 -7.36 4.35 -5.79
CA MET A 110 -6.35 3.86 -4.86
C MET A 110 -5.15 3.25 -5.58
N LEU A 111 -5.36 2.44 -6.61
CA LEU A 111 -4.25 1.84 -7.36
C LEU A 111 -3.35 2.90 -8.02
N MET A 112 -3.91 4.01 -8.51
CA MET A 112 -3.10 5.14 -9.00
C MET A 112 -2.35 5.84 -7.87
N THR A 113 -2.97 5.98 -6.70
CA THR A 113 -2.36 6.56 -5.50
C THR A 113 -1.15 5.73 -5.06
N GLU A 114 -1.32 4.42 -4.88
CA GLU A 114 -0.25 3.46 -4.52
C GLU A 114 0.93 3.53 -5.49
N LYS A 115 0.64 3.55 -6.80
CA LYS A 115 1.67 3.66 -7.84
C LYS A 115 2.47 4.95 -7.72
N TYR A 116 1.79 6.06 -7.45
CA TYR A 116 2.44 7.36 -7.28
C TYR A 116 3.31 7.40 -6.02
N VAL A 117 2.77 6.98 -4.88
CA VAL A 117 3.48 7.01 -3.59
C VAL A 117 4.68 6.06 -3.60
N SER A 118 4.49 4.83 -4.08
CA SER A 118 5.59 3.86 -4.27
C SER A 118 6.71 4.42 -5.16
N ASN A 119 6.37 5.16 -6.22
CA ASN A 119 7.38 5.78 -7.08
C ASN A 119 8.09 6.97 -6.40
N ALA A 120 7.38 7.75 -5.58
CA ALA A 120 8.00 8.85 -4.83
C ALA A 120 9.09 8.34 -3.87
N TYR A 121 8.91 7.15 -3.29
CA TYR A 121 9.90 6.52 -2.43
C TYR A 121 11.24 6.24 -3.12
N ASP A 122 11.28 5.96 -4.42
CA ASP A 122 12.54 5.71 -5.14
C ASP A 122 13.48 6.91 -4.98
N THR A 123 12.98 8.11 -5.25
CA THR A 123 13.78 9.35 -5.15
C THR A 123 14.23 9.58 -3.70
N ALA A 124 13.35 9.38 -2.72
CA ALA A 124 13.72 9.48 -1.31
C ALA A 124 14.83 8.47 -0.95
N ILE A 125 14.68 7.20 -1.31
CA ILE A 125 15.68 6.17 -1.03
C ILE A 125 17.05 6.54 -1.62
N PHE A 126 17.10 7.05 -2.86
CA PHE A 126 18.35 7.43 -3.50
C PHE A 126 19.07 8.56 -2.76
N GLU A 127 18.33 9.57 -2.30
CA GLU A 127 18.87 10.81 -1.72
C GLU A 127 19.28 10.70 -0.25
N PHE A 128 18.80 9.67 0.45
CA PHE A 128 19.13 9.46 1.86
C PHE A 128 20.52 8.85 2.05
N LYS A 129 21.30 9.41 2.98
CA LYS A 129 22.69 8.99 3.24
C LYS A 129 22.80 7.84 4.23
N ASN A 130 21.88 7.76 5.20
CA ASN A 130 21.93 6.75 6.25
C ASN A 130 21.35 5.41 5.77
N SER A 131 22.16 4.35 5.76
CA SER A 131 21.75 3.03 5.26
C SER A 131 20.56 2.40 5.98
N ASN A 132 20.43 2.60 7.30
CA ASN A 132 19.30 2.04 8.05
C ASN A 132 17.99 2.78 7.71
N ILE A 133 18.05 4.10 7.50
CA ILE A 133 16.90 4.86 7.00
C ILE A 133 16.55 4.39 5.59
N ARG A 134 17.54 4.21 4.70
CA ARG A 134 17.29 3.64 3.36
C ARG A 134 16.58 2.30 3.44
N GLN A 135 16.99 1.41 4.35
CA GLN A 135 16.33 0.11 4.55
C GLN A 135 14.88 0.26 5.02
N ALA A 136 14.60 1.19 5.94
CA ALA A 136 13.24 1.51 6.36
C ALA A 136 12.37 2.02 5.19
N LEU A 137 12.88 2.96 4.40
CA LEU A 137 12.18 3.49 3.23
C LEU A 137 11.96 2.43 2.14
N ASN A 138 12.95 1.56 1.89
CA ASN A 138 12.79 0.42 0.97
C ASN A 138 11.71 -0.56 1.43
N HIS A 139 11.62 -0.80 2.73
CA HIS A 139 10.59 -1.67 3.27
C HIS A 139 9.20 -1.07 3.09
N ILE A 140 9.03 0.22 3.40
CA ILE A 140 7.76 0.92 3.17
C ILE A 140 7.37 0.84 1.69
N GLN A 141 8.28 1.23 0.78
CA GLN A 141 8.04 1.15 -0.66
C GLN A 141 7.59 -0.24 -1.13
N LYS A 142 8.19 -1.30 -0.59
CA LYS A 142 7.79 -2.68 -0.89
C LYS A 142 6.36 -2.96 -0.42
N VAL A 143 5.95 -2.43 0.73
CA VAL A 143 4.58 -2.58 1.24
C VAL A 143 3.59 -1.80 0.36
N GLU A 144 3.90 -0.58 -0.09
CA GLU A 144 3.09 0.17 -1.07
C GLU A 144 2.84 -0.67 -2.35
N GLN A 145 3.88 -1.35 -2.85
CA GLN A 145 3.75 -2.25 -4.00
C GLN A 145 2.80 -3.43 -3.71
N GLN A 146 2.80 -3.94 -2.48
CA GLN A 146 1.91 -5.01 -2.05
C GLN A 146 0.46 -4.53 -1.90
N HIS A 147 0.23 -3.29 -1.44
CA HIS A 147 -1.09 -2.68 -1.45
C HIS A 147 -1.64 -2.60 -2.86
N GLY A 148 -0.86 -2.03 -3.79
CA GLY A 148 -1.17 -1.98 -5.20
C GLY A 148 -1.45 -3.36 -5.81
N GLN A 149 -0.64 -4.37 -5.48
CA GLN A 149 -0.87 -5.76 -5.90
C GLN A 149 -2.20 -6.30 -5.38
N GLY A 150 -2.54 -6.08 -4.11
CA GLY A 150 -3.80 -6.57 -3.54
C GLY A 150 -5.03 -5.89 -4.15
N ILE A 151 -4.97 -4.59 -4.44
CA ILE A 151 -6.04 -3.89 -5.18
C ILE A 151 -6.19 -4.46 -6.57
N PHE A 152 -5.08 -4.65 -7.30
CA PHE A 152 -5.09 -5.27 -8.62
C PHE A 152 -5.72 -6.67 -8.57
N ASN A 153 -5.31 -7.52 -7.63
CA ASN A 153 -5.85 -8.87 -7.48
C ASN A 153 -7.36 -8.85 -7.19
N TYR A 154 -7.82 -7.95 -6.33
CA TYR A 154 -9.24 -7.75 -6.07
C TYR A 154 -9.98 -7.39 -7.37
N MET A 155 -9.53 -6.34 -8.08
CA MET A 155 -10.17 -5.90 -9.32
C MET A 155 -10.17 -7.01 -10.38
N ASN A 156 -9.07 -7.73 -10.55
CA ASN A 156 -8.96 -8.84 -11.50
C ASN A 156 -9.93 -9.98 -11.16
N SER A 157 -10.04 -10.36 -9.87
CA SER A 157 -10.97 -11.41 -9.41
C SER A 157 -12.45 -11.06 -9.66
N LYS A 158 -12.76 -9.78 -9.78
CA LYS A 158 -14.11 -9.24 -10.03
C LYS A 158 -14.36 -8.88 -11.50
N GLY A 159 -13.38 -9.13 -12.39
CA GLY A 159 -13.45 -8.75 -13.80
C GLY A 159 -13.43 -7.23 -14.05
N LEU A 160 -12.88 -6.45 -13.10
CA LEU A 160 -12.85 -4.98 -13.13
C LEU A 160 -11.54 -4.40 -13.68
N TYR A 161 -10.55 -5.24 -13.98
CA TYR A 161 -9.25 -4.83 -14.49
C TYR A 161 -8.98 -5.51 -15.83
N ASN A 162 -8.73 -4.72 -16.89
CA ASN A 162 -8.30 -5.29 -18.16
C ASN A 162 -6.77 -5.44 -18.17
N THR A 163 -6.29 -6.68 -18.29
CA THR A 163 -4.86 -7.02 -18.36
C THR A 163 -4.36 -7.29 -19.79
N GLN A 164 -5.23 -7.16 -20.80
CA GLN A 164 -4.94 -7.42 -22.21
C GLN A 164 -4.92 -6.13 -23.03
#